data_AF-A0A976QRC3-F1
#
_entry.id   AF-A0A976QRC3-F1
#
_cell.length_a   1.000
_cell.length_b   1.000
_cell.length_c   1.000
_cell.angle_alpha   90.00
_cell.angle_beta   90.00
_cell.angle_gamma   90.00
#
_symmetry.space_group_name_H-M   'P 1'
#
loop_
_entity.id
_entity.type
_entity.pdbx_description
1 polymer ?
#
loop_
_entity_poly.entity_id
_entity_poly.type
_entity_poly.pdbx_seq_one_letter_code
_entity_poly.pdbx_strand_id
1 'polypeptide(L)'
;MGGSYSDLNVYFCSKKGGYDGIGYKVKTTLENYKECSNFIVLIHKIDFTPPADGRNYNVILYDGDNSNNGNYVFGYYYPSDHNQVIEEVRTYYSVLAPNVPLVVSFKTKTNIYNCYFGDLKNAGWDRAYNISRYSFGDRLEKERLLQEFTKLLLNRKIRFVIGKGNKDIMLYKQEINYEANFRLICIPKGNESILGSECLFSLNFNKNEPICPDDPNPEKPNYCLRAMVNELCGSMDDKESCGKFLKQRLSHKHDKFQIRHNNTIDEYFLRPFNKELYDGIIVYLVREENQKPPDTLCDEEKDERSLALLLEFIDSSKEKTYLKRKDKDGCWWYQEKVDYNDDATLLSALREIKLKVESQKVVVILDKTEKYKGVSILKGEVQNPYKKYTHEFKKGYEPVLLFERQQQEIIKGTKPKAKIVEVYYLKTKSRDDKQPFLIVFDQGSDYKDKKAYHFNNTDKFEEWKEFEYHDETTKKKITEKDLVDKLYERVGRIERNLKCVENLNILRSMAYEILTGKDPPTFKEEDETEVTRPPEQQPPPTTEPLSIPLIAGCTVGGVVFVVSSAVGYGVYWYNTTIKLLT
;
A
#
# COMPACT_ATOMS: atom_id res chain seq x y z
N MET A 1 15.07 41.30 -48.82
CA MET A 1 16.01 40.30 -48.27
C MET A 1 15.25 39.56 -47.18
N GLY A 2 14.86 38.31 -47.45
CA GLY A 2 13.96 37.55 -46.58
C GLY A 2 14.65 37.20 -45.28
N GLY A 3 14.09 37.66 -44.16
CA GLY A 3 14.52 37.20 -42.84
C GLY A 3 14.28 35.70 -42.75
N SER A 4 15.35 34.93 -42.54
CA SER A 4 15.23 33.51 -42.22
C SER A 4 14.50 33.38 -40.89
N TYR A 5 13.54 32.46 -40.82
CA TYR A 5 12.96 32.07 -39.54
C TYR A 5 14.06 31.47 -38.66
N SER A 6 13.99 31.77 -37.37
CA SER A 6 14.84 31.18 -36.33
C SER A 6 14.08 30.02 -35.67
N ASP A 7 14.79 29.09 -35.05
CA ASP A 7 14.18 27.95 -34.37
C ASP A 7 14.21 28.15 -32.85
N LEU A 8 13.04 27.99 -32.22
CA LEU A 8 12.86 27.93 -30.78
C LEU A 8 12.62 26.47 -30.39
N ASN A 9 13.52 25.92 -29.59
CA ASN A 9 13.43 24.52 -29.16
C ASN A 9 12.67 24.42 -27.83
N VAL A 10 11.78 23.44 -27.71
CA VAL A 10 11.07 23.06 -26.49
C VAL A 10 11.37 21.60 -26.16
N TYR A 11 11.77 21.34 -24.92
CA TYR A 11 12.29 20.05 -24.47
C TYR A 11 11.37 19.40 -23.43
N PHE A 12 10.81 18.23 -23.75
CA PHE A 12 9.85 17.51 -22.91
C PHE A 12 10.42 16.98 -21.60
N CYS A 13 11.73 16.72 -21.52
CA CYS A 13 12.37 16.26 -20.28
C CYS A 13 13.00 17.39 -19.46
N SER A 14 12.97 18.64 -19.92
CA SER A 14 13.43 19.78 -19.13
C SER A 14 12.36 20.16 -18.09
N LYS A 15 12.39 19.49 -16.92
CA LYS A 15 11.28 19.53 -15.94
C LYS A 15 11.25 20.75 -15.01
N LYS A 16 12.36 21.46 -14.84
CA LYS A 16 12.46 22.65 -13.97
C LYS A 16 13.46 23.66 -14.51
N GLY A 17 13.23 24.94 -14.20
CA GLY A 17 14.14 26.05 -14.51
C GLY A 17 13.72 26.82 -15.77
N GLY A 18 14.71 27.21 -16.57
CA GLY A 18 14.50 27.90 -17.83
C GLY A 18 15.78 27.93 -18.65
N TYR A 19 15.65 28.29 -19.91
CA TYR A 19 16.78 28.45 -20.81
C TYR A 19 16.52 29.63 -21.74
N ASP A 20 17.61 30.27 -22.12
CA ASP A 20 17.60 31.43 -23.00
C ASP A 20 18.06 30.99 -24.40
N GLY A 21 17.38 31.52 -25.42
CA GLY A 21 17.81 31.42 -26.81
C GLY A 21 18.08 32.80 -27.37
N ILE A 22 18.49 32.86 -28.64
CA ILE A 22 18.70 34.14 -29.32
C ILE A 22 17.33 34.78 -29.55
N GLY A 23 17.00 35.81 -28.75
CA GLY A 23 15.78 36.60 -28.88
C GLY A 23 14.55 36.05 -28.13
N TYR A 24 14.70 35.01 -27.32
CA TYR A 24 13.61 34.47 -26.49
C TYR A 24 14.12 33.86 -25.18
N LYS A 25 13.21 33.72 -24.21
CA LYS A 25 13.41 32.99 -22.96
C LYS A 25 12.30 31.98 -22.75
N VAL A 26 12.65 30.79 -22.27
CA VAL A 26 11.66 29.77 -21.89
C VAL A 26 11.73 29.53 -20.40
N LYS A 27 10.59 29.67 -19.72
CA LYS A 27 10.42 29.31 -18.31
C LYS A 27 9.60 28.04 -18.19
N THR A 28 10.13 27.06 -17.49
CA THR A 28 9.50 25.76 -17.29
C THR A 28 8.94 25.63 -15.87
N THR A 29 7.68 25.22 -15.76
CA THR A 29 7.06 24.79 -14.48
C THR A 29 6.42 23.41 -14.61
N LEU A 30 6.42 22.63 -13.52
CA LEU A 30 5.76 21.33 -13.43
C LEU A 30 4.69 21.39 -12.35
N GLU A 31 3.47 21.00 -12.69
CA GLU A 31 2.29 21.10 -11.82
C GLU A 31 1.42 19.83 -11.92
N ASN A 32 0.67 19.48 -10.88
CA ASN A 32 -0.39 18.48 -11.00
C ASN A 32 -1.52 18.99 -11.91
N TYR A 33 -2.13 18.07 -12.66
CA TYR A 33 -3.33 18.38 -13.42
C TYR A 33 -4.50 18.67 -12.46
N LYS A 34 -5.16 19.81 -12.62
CA LYS A 34 -6.13 20.35 -11.64
C LYS A 34 -7.30 19.40 -11.33
N GLU A 35 -7.71 18.59 -12.29
CA GLU A 35 -8.84 17.66 -12.11
C GLU A 35 -8.43 16.37 -11.39
N CYS A 36 -7.15 15.96 -11.44
CA CYS A 36 -6.68 14.78 -10.70
C CYS A 36 -5.15 14.70 -10.56
N SER A 37 -4.69 14.07 -9.47
CA SER A 37 -3.27 13.85 -9.17
C SER A 37 -2.59 12.68 -9.92
N ASN A 38 -3.31 12.02 -10.84
CA ASN A 38 -2.77 10.94 -11.68
C ASN A 38 -2.00 11.47 -12.90
N PHE A 39 -2.19 12.76 -13.22
CA PHE A 39 -1.53 13.42 -14.34
C PHE A 39 -0.78 14.67 -13.87
N ILE A 40 0.30 14.98 -14.58
CA ILE A 40 1.12 16.17 -14.39
C ILE A 40 1.22 16.93 -15.70
N VAL A 41 1.43 18.24 -15.58
CA VAL A 41 1.55 19.16 -16.71
C VAL A 41 2.89 19.87 -16.61
N LEU A 42 3.70 19.73 -17.66
CA LEU A 42 4.91 20.51 -17.87
C LEU A 42 4.56 21.71 -18.73
N ILE A 43 4.80 22.92 -18.22
CA ILE A 43 4.43 24.17 -18.88
C ILE A 43 5.71 24.91 -19.25
N HIS A 44 5.89 25.16 -20.54
CA HIS A 44 6.95 26.00 -21.08
C HIS A 44 6.35 27.34 -21.53
N LYS A 45 6.56 28.39 -20.73
CA LYS A 45 6.18 29.76 -21.10
C LYS A 45 7.29 30.41 -21.91
N ILE A 46 6.92 31.04 -23.02
CA ILE A 46 7.84 31.61 -23.99
C ILE A 46 7.69 33.13 -23.96
N ASP A 47 8.79 33.81 -23.65
CA ASP A 47 8.87 35.28 -23.66
C ASP A 47 9.86 35.72 -24.76
N PHE A 48 9.39 36.47 -25.75
CA PHE A 48 10.25 37.05 -26.79
C PHE A 48 10.85 38.37 -26.33
N THR A 49 12.16 38.53 -26.45
CA THR A 49 12.87 39.75 -26.01
C THR A 49 13.03 40.73 -27.16
N PRO A 50 12.49 41.97 -27.09
CA PRO A 50 12.67 42.97 -28.13
C PRO A 50 14.16 43.17 -28.49
N PRO A 51 14.50 43.33 -29.78
CA PRO A 51 13.61 43.59 -30.92
C PRO A 51 13.05 42.33 -31.60
N ALA A 52 13.19 41.14 -31.01
CA ALA A 52 12.68 39.90 -31.59
C ALA A 52 11.13 39.89 -31.69
N ASP A 53 10.62 39.44 -32.83
CA ASP A 53 9.19 39.22 -33.07
C ASP A 53 8.94 37.71 -33.11
N GLY A 54 8.01 37.22 -32.30
CA GLY A 54 7.65 35.80 -32.23
C GLY A 54 7.16 35.21 -33.57
N ARG A 55 6.72 36.04 -34.52
CA ARG A 55 6.40 35.59 -35.89
C ARG A 55 7.61 35.06 -36.65
N ASN A 56 8.82 35.42 -36.23
CA ASN A 56 10.06 34.97 -36.86
C ASN A 56 10.60 33.67 -36.28
N TYR A 57 9.86 32.99 -35.39
CA TYR A 57 10.30 31.77 -34.73
C TYR A 57 9.42 30.57 -35.07
N ASN A 58 10.05 29.46 -35.48
CA ASN A 58 9.41 28.15 -35.48
C ASN A 58 9.52 27.56 -34.07
N VAL A 59 8.55 26.76 -33.65
CA VAL A 59 8.62 26.02 -32.37
C VAL A 59 8.89 24.55 -32.67
N ILE A 60 10.05 24.06 -32.22
CA ILE A 60 10.49 22.67 -32.44
C ILE A 60 10.44 21.91 -31.12
N LEU A 61 9.72 20.79 -31.12
CA LEU A 61 9.54 19.92 -29.97
C LEU A 61 10.54 18.77 -30.01
N TYR A 62 11.14 18.51 -28.86
CA TYR A 62 12.16 17.50 -28.65
C TYR A 62 11.83 16.64 -27.43
N ASP A 63 12.10 15.33 -27.52
CA ASP A 63 11.86 14.38 -26.41
C ASP A 63 12.98 14.32 -25.37
N GLY A 64 14.07 15.05 -25.58
CA GLY A 64 15.18 15.17 -24.63
C GLY A 64 15.04 16.34 -23.65
N ASP A 65 16.18 16.78 -23.13
CA ASP A 65 16.33 17.96 -22.26
C ASP A 65 17.21 19.03 -22.93
N ASN A 66 17.52 20.11 -22.21
CA ASN A 66 18.33 21.22 -22.74
C ASN A 66 19.83 20.91 -22.86
N SER A 67 20.29 19.78 -22.32
CA SER A 67 21.68 19.30 -22.40
C SER A 67 21.86 18.26 -23.50
N ASN A 68 20.85 17.43 -23.72
CA ASN A 68 20.74 16.49 -24.81
C ASN A 68 19.35 16.59 -25.41
N ASN A 69 19.27 17.21 -26.58
CA ASN A 69 18.01 17.46 -27.28
C ASN A 69 17.19 16.17 -27.51
N GLY A 70 17.80 14.99 -27.48
CA GLY A 70 17.09 13.75 -27.80
C GLY A 70 16.61 13.74 -29.25
N ASN A 71 15.47 13.12 -29.48
CA ASN A 71 14.86 13.01 -30.80
C ASN A 71 13.93 14.19 -31.08
N TYR A 72 13.96 14.61 -32.34
CA TYR A 72 12.97 15.50 -32.91
C TYR A 72 11.57 14.85 -32.87
N VAL A 73 10.56 15.60 -32.44
CA VAL A 73 9.17 15.13 -32.37
C VAL A 73 8.27 15.83 -33.36
N PHE A 74 8.16 17.17 -33.26
CA PHE A 74 7.25 17.95 -34.08
C PHE A 74 7.77 19.38 -34.29
N GLY A 75 7.63 19.92 -35.50
CA GLY A 75 7.90 21.33 -35.78
C GLY A 75 6.65 22.13 -36.16
N TYR A 76 6.41 23.23 -35.45
CA TYR A 76 5.39 24.24 -35.75
C TYR A 76 6.04 25.40 -36.52
N TYR A 77 5.76 25.49 -37.82
CA TYR A 77 6.50 26.37 -38.73
C TYR A 77 5.72 27.58 -39.23
N TYR A 78 6.41 28.70 -39.41
CA TYR A 78 5.93 29.87 -40.16
C TYR A 78 4.64 30.52 -39.63
N PRO A 79 4.61 30.99 -38.37
CA PRO A 79 3.48 31.79 -37.87
C PRO A 79 3.38 33.11 -38.65
N SER A 80 2.33 33.26 -39.47
CA SER A 80 2.17 34.43 -40.34
C SER A 80 1.61 35.66 -39.63
N ASP A 81 0.96 35.45 -38.48
CA ASP A 81 0.32 36.51 -37.69
C ASP A 81 0.54 36.30 -36.18
N HIS A 82 0.34 37.35 -35.39
CA HIS A 82 0.56 37.30 -33.94
C HIS A 82 -0.40 36.38 -33.18
N ASN A 83 -1.53 35.98 -33.76
CA ASN A 83 -2.45 35.02 -33.15
C ASN A 83 -2.01 33.57 -33.38
N GLN A 84 -1.05 33.33 -34.28
CA GLN A 84 -0.39 32.04 -34.51
C GLN A 84 0.91 31.90 -33.70
N VAL A 85 1.41 32.98 -33.09
CA VAL A 85 2.60 32.90 -32.24
C VAL A 85 2.27 32.10 -30.98
N ILE A 86 3.06 31.06 -30.71
CA ILE A 86 2.95 30.26 -29.49
C ILE A 86 3.56 31.04 -28.33
N GLU A 87 2.77 31.25 -27.29
CA GLU A 87 3.21 31.88 -26.04
C GLU A 87 3.52 30.84 -24.96
N GLU A 88 2.93 29.65 -25.07
CA GLU A 88 3.07 28.61 -24.06
C GLU A 88 2.84 27.22 -24.67
N VAL A 89 3.72 26.27 -24.35
CA VAL A 89 3.56 24.85 -24.68
C VAL A 89 3.31 24.08 -23.39
N ARG A 90 2.24 23.30 -23.34
CA ARG A 90 1.93 22.40 -22.21
C ARG A 90 2.05 20.96 -22.65
N THR A 91 2.73 20.14 -21.87
CA THR A 91 2.84 18.71 -22.12
C THR A 91 2.31 17.92 -20.93
N TYR A 92 1.38 17.02 -21.20
CA TYR A 92 0.66 16.26 -20.19
C TYR A 92 1.20 14.84 -20.11
N TYR A 93 1.45 14.36 -18.88
CA TYR A 93 2.00 13.04 -18.60
C TYR A 93 1.19 12.32 -17.53
N SER A 94 1.22 10.99 -17.55
CA SER A 94 0.83 10.19 -16.40
C SER A 94 1.95 10.18 -15.37
N VAL A 95 1.61 10.20 -14.07
CA VAL A 95 2.60 10.00 -13.00
C VAL A 95 3.28 8.63 -13.07
N LEU A 96 2.64 7.65 -13.73
CA LEU A 96 3.17 6.31 -13.99
C LEU A 96 4.06 6.25 -15.24
N ALA A 97 3.98 7.24 -16.13
CA ALA A 97 4.79 7.34 -17.35
C ALA A 97 5.32 8.78 -17.53
N PRO A 98 6.17 9.26 -16.60
CA PRO A 98 6.55 10.67 -16.50
C PRO A 98 7.49 11.16 -17.61
N ASN A 99 7.85 10.29 -18.55
CA ASN A 99 8.73 10.59 -19.68
C ASN A 99 8.05 10.30 -21.04
N VAL A 100 6.75 9.95 -21.04
CA VAL A 100 5.99 9.68 -22.26
C VAL A 100 4.83 10.67 -22.34
N PRO A 101 4.92 11.70 -23.20
CA PRO A 101 3.82 12.64 -23.39
C PRO A 101 2.54 11.95 -23.87
N LEU A 102 1.40 12.38 -23.33
CA LEU A 102 0.07 11.93 -23.75
C LEU A 102 -0.59 12.96 -24.68
N VAL A 103 -0.59 14.22 -24.25
CA VAL A 103 -1.18 15.36 -24.96
C VAL A 103 -0.18 16.51 -24.95
N VAL A 104 -0.12 17.26 -26.04
CA VAL A 104 0.62 18.51 -26.14
C VAL A 104 -0.36 19.62 -26.51
N SER A 105 -0.32 20.72 -25.77
CA SER A 105 -1.16 21.89 -26.01
C SER A 105 -0.32 23.09 -26.39
N PHE A 106 -0.73 23.75 -27.47
CA PHE A 106 -0.14 25.00 -27.94
C PHE A 106 -1.09 26.14 -27.59
N LYS A 107 -0.66 27.04 -26.71
CA LYS A 107 -1.41 28.24 -26.38
C LYS A 107 -0.86 29.42 -27.16
N THR A 108 -1.74 30.08 -27.88
CA THR A 108 -1.49 31.38 -28.52
C THR A 108 -2.25 32.46 -27.75
N LYS A 109 -2.14 33.70 -28.21
CA LYS A 109 -2.88 34.83 -27.67
C LYS A 109 -4.41 34.62 -27.64
N THR A 110 -4.94 33.86 -28.60
CA THR A 110 -6.39 33.74 -28.83
C THR A 110 -6.95 32.34 -28.63
N ASN A 111 -6.12 31.31 -28.76
CA ASN A 111 -6.57 29.92 -28.81
C ASN A 111 -5.66 28.99 -28.01
N ILE A 112 -6.22 27.85 -27.61
CA ILE A 112 -5.47 26.71 -27.10
C ILE A 112 -5.76 25.53 -28.01
N TYR A 113 -4.72 24.97 -28.61
CA TYR A 113 -4.81 23.79 -29.46
C TYR A 113 -4.29 22.59 -28.68
N ASN A 114 -5.19 21.75 -28.14
CA ASN A 114 -4.80 20.49 -27.51
C ASN A 114 -4.71 19.40 -28.60
N CYS A 115 -3.58 18.73 -28.69
CA CYS A 115 -3.27 17.74 -29.73
C CYS A 115 -2.81 16.43 -29.09
N TYR A 116 -3.19 15.29 -29.68
CA TYR A 116 -2.65 13.99 -29.25
C TYR A 116 -1.17 13.91 -29.62
N PHE A 117 -0.34 13.43 -28.69
CA PHE A 117 1.11 13.35 -28.91
C PHE A 117 1.46 12.46 -30.11
N GLY A 118 0.75 11.33 -30.26
CA GLY A 118 0.95 10.41 -31.39
C GLY A 118 0.73 11.07 -32.75
N ASP A 119 -0.30 11.92 -32.87
CA ASP A 119 -0.65 12.59 -34.13
C ASP A 119 0.43 13.61 -34.52
N LEU A 120 0.92 14.40 -33.56
CA LEU A 120 2.03 15.32 -33.79
C LEU A 120 3.31 14.58 -34.19
N LYS A 121 3.66 13.50 -33.48
CA LYS A 121 4.85 12.70 -33.77
C LYS A 121 4.79 12.07 -35.15
N ASN A 122 3.61 11.62 -35.58
CA ASN A 122 3.41 11.03 -36.91
C ASN A 122 3.49 12.08 -38.03
N ALA A 123 3.01 13.30 -37.77
CA ALA A 123 3.10 14.39 -38.73
C ALA A 123 4.55 14.86 -38.93
N GLY A 124 5.34 14.89 -37.85
CA GLY A 124 6.72 15.35 -37.84
C GLY A 124 6.84 16.88 -37.95
N TRP A 125 6.10 17.54 -38.81
CA TRP A 125 6.00 19.01 -38.84
C TRP A 125 4.76 19.46 -39.59
N ASP A 126 4.32 20.69 -39.31
CA ASP A 126 3.34 21.37 -40.17
C ASP A 126 3.46 22.89 -40.03
N ARG A 127 2.76 23.59 -40.91
CA ARG A 127 2.60 25.04 -40.86
C ARG A 127 1.67 25.44 -39.72
N ALA A 128 1.96 26.60 -39.16
CA ALA A 128 1.28 27.19 -38.01
C ALA A 128 -0.26 27.22 -38.15
N TYR A 129 -0.74 27.61 -39.33
CA TYR A 129 -2.18 27.68 -39.63
C TYR A 129 -2.87 26.31 -39.77
N ASN A 130 -2.13 25.21 -39.85
CA ASN A 130 -2.68 23.85 -39.95
C ASN A 130 -2.82 23.17 -38.58
N ILE A 131 -2.38 23.78 -37.47
CA ILE A 131 -2.39 23.14 -36.15
C ILE A 131 -3.77 22.68 -35.70
N SER A 132 -4.82 23.36 -36.14
CA SER A 132 -6.22 23.00 -35.87
C SER A 132 -6.61 21.62 -36.40
N ARG A 133 -5.92 21.10 -37.43
CA ARG A 133 -6.14 19.75 -37.97
C ARG A 133 -5.76 18.64 -36.99
N TYR A 134 -4.80 18.90 -36.12
CA TYR A 134 -4.34 17.98 -35.08
C TYR A 134 -5.05 18.20 -33.75
N SER A 135 -5.77 19.31 -33.62
CA SER A 135 -6.38 19.70 -32.36
C SER A 135 -7.78 19.12 -32.21
N PHE A 136 -8.08 18.62 -31.01
CA PHE A 136 -9.43 18.19 -30.62
C PHE A 136 -10.22 19.27 -29.86
N GLY A 137 -9.78 20.53 -29.91
CA GLY A 137 -10.42 21.67 -29.26
C GLY A 137 -9.61 22.24 -28.10
N ASP A 138 -10.20 23.21 -27.40
CA ASP A 138 -9.61 24.02 -26.32
C ASP A 138 -9.77 23.41 -24.92
N ARG A 139 -10.84 22.65 -24.70
CA ARG A 139 -11.09 21.94 -23.45
C ARG A 139 -10.41 20.58 -23.41
N LEU A 140 -9.40 20.46 -22.56
CA LEU A 140 -8.80 19.17 -22.19
C LEU A 140 -9.45 18.65 -20.91
N GLU A 141 -10.17 17.53 -21.03
CA GLU A 141 -10.82 16.80 -19.92
C GLU A 141 -9.96 15.62 -19.47
N LYS A 142 -10.05 15.25 -18.18
CA LYS A 142 -9.37 14.08 -17.60
C LYS A 142 -9.55 12.81 -18.43
N GLU A 143 -10.74 12.57 -18.98
CA GLU A 143 -11.10 11.36 -19.72
C GLU A 143 -10.23 11.19 -20.97
N ARG A 144 -9.79 12.28 -21.61
CA ARG A 144 -8.89 12.22 -22.77
C ARG A 144 -7.48 11.78 -22.37
N LEU A 145 -6.97 12.28 -21.25
CA LEU A 145 -5.67 11.86 -20.70
C LEU A 145 -5.72 10.39 -20.27
N LEU A 146 -6.83 9.97 -19.65
CA LEU A 146 -7.07 8.58 -19.30
C LEU A 146 -7.07 7.67 -20.53
N GLN A 147 -7.78 8.05 -21.59
CA GLN A 147 -7.82 7.28 -22.84
C GLN A 147 -6.44 7.10 -23.46
N GLU A 148 -5.64 8.17 -23.57
CA GLU A 148 -4.29 8.07 -24.11
C GLU A 148 -3.37 7.24 -23.23
N PHE A 149 -3.49 7.36 -21.91
CA PHE A 149 -2.73 6.53 -20.98
C PHE A 149 -3.13 5.04 -21.07
N THR A 150 -4.43 4.75 -21.18
CA THR A 150 -4.91 3.38 -21.39
C THR A 150 -4.41 2.81 -22.72
N LYS A 151 -4.35 3.60 -23.80
CA LYS A 151 -3.73 3.18 -25.07
C LYS A 151 -2.24 2.89 -24.89
N LEU A 152 -1.51 3.75 -24.17
CA LEU A 152 -0.08 3.56 -23.88
C LEU A 152 0.17 2.23 -23.17
N LEU A 153 -0.67 1.86 -22.20
CA LEU A 153 -0.56 0.59 -21.48
C LEU A 153 -1.24 -0.58 -22.19
N LEU A 154 -1.86 -0.38 -23.36
CA LEU A 154 -2.69 -1.38 -24.04
C LEU A 154 -3.77 -1.97 -23.12
N ASN A 155 -4.34 -1.13 -22.25
CA ASN A 155 -5.32 -1.47 -21.22
C ASN A 155 -4.87 -2.59 -20.26
N ARG A 156 -3.56 -2.82 -20.13
CA ARG A 156 -3.01 -3.79 -19.19
C ARG A 156 -3.07 -3.23 -17.76
N LYS A 157 -3.22 -4.11 -16.78
CA LYS A 157 -3.23 -3.78 -15.36
C LYS A 157 -2.37 -4.79 -14.59
N ILE A 158 -1.82 -4.35 -13.46
CA ILE A 158 -1.13 -5.17 -12.48
C ILE A 158 -2.18 -5.79 -11.56
N ARG A 159 -2.22 -7.12 -11.48
CA ARG A 159 -2.87 -7.83 -10.38
C ARG A 159 -1.94 -7.85 -9.18
N PHE A 160 -2.30 -7.15 -8.12
CA PHE A 160 -1.53 -7.18 -6.89
C PHE A 160 -1.83 -8.45 -6.09
N VAL A 161 -0.80 -9.10 -5.55
CA VAL A 161 -0.96 -10.30 -4.70
C VAL A 161 -0.08 -10.22 -3.46
N ILE A 162 -0.52 -10.84 -2.38
CA ILE A 162 0.34 -11.04 -1.20
C ILE A 162 1.28 -12.21 -1.48
N GLY A 163 2.58 -12.03 -1.23
CA GLY A 163 3.64 -13.03 -1.45
C GLY A 163 4.51 -12.77 -2.68
N LYS A 164 4.94 -13.84 -3.35
CA LYS A 164 6.02 -13.87 -4.38
C LYS A 164 5.57 -13.72 -5.84
N GLY A 165 4.54 -12.92 -6.11
CA GLY A 165 4.15 -12.64 -7.49
C GLY A 165 5.18 -11.79 -8.23
N ASN A 166 5.71 -12.25 -9.36
CA ASN A 166 6.48 -11.38 -10.27
C ASN A 166 6.34 -11.91 -11.69
N LYS A 167 5.38 -11.36 -12.43
CA LYS A 167 5.13 -11.74 -13.82
C LYS A 167 4.88 -10.48 -14.63
N ASP A 168 5.62 -10.33 -15.72
CA ASP A 168 5.43 -9.27 -16.70
C ASP A 168 5.25 -7.88 -16.07
N ILE A 169 6.13 -7.52 -15.12
CA ILE A 169 6.19 -6.20 -14.52
C ILE A 169 7.39 -5.45 -15.07
N MET A 170 7.20 -4.17 -15.36
CA MET A 170 8.30 -3.24 -15.63
C MET A 170 8.39 -2.26 -14.47
N LEU A 171 9.62 -1.98 -14.05
CA LEU A 171 9.91 -1.17 -12.89
C LEU A 171 10.91 -0.08 -13.27
N TYR A 172 10.55 1.17 -13.02
CA TYR A 172 11.40 2.33 -13.30
C TYR A 172 11.76 3.05 -12.02
N LYS A 173 13.01 3.52 -11.95
CA LYS A 173 13.43 4.48 -10.95
C LYS A 173 13.29 5.91 -11.48
N GLN A 174 12.82 6.81 -10.62
CA GLN A 174 12.81 8.24 -10.90
C GLN A 174 13.25 9.03 -9.65
N GLU A 175 14.27 9.87 -9.81
CA GLU A 175 14.67 10.85 -8.78
C GLU A 175 13.61 11.93 -8.62
N ILE A 176 13.30 12.32 -7.37
CA ILE A 176 12.33 13.39 -7.04
C ILE A 176 13.09 14.67 -6.68
N ASN A 177 14.12 14.54 -5.86
CA ASN A 177 15.19 15.52 -5.74
C ASN A 177 16.52 14.80 -5.95
N TYR A 178 17.45 15.41 -6.68
CA TYR A 178 18.79 14.89 -7.02
C TYR A 178 19.71 14.59 -5.80
N GLU A 179 19.14 14.39 -4.62
CA GLU A 179 19.82 14.20 -3.36
C GLU A 179 19.44 12.85 -2.74
N ALA A 180 18.24 12.73 -2.18
CA ALA A 180 17.93 11.66 -1.23
C ALA A 180 16.66 10.86 -1.50
N ASN A 181 15.70 11.39 -2.28
CA ASN A 181 14.40 10.77 -2.46
C ASN A 181 14.18 10.38 -3.92
N PHE A 182 13.72 9.15 -4.10
CA PHE A 182 13.35 8.63 -5.39
C PHE A 182 12.09 7.79 -5.26
N ARG A 183 11.50 7.44 -6.40
CA ARG A 183 10.38 6.52 -6.47
C ARG A 183 10.66 5.38 -7.43
N LEU A 184 10.14 4.21 -7.08
CA LEU A 184 10.02 3.07 -7.98
C LEU A 184 8.59 3.04 -8.53
N ILE A 185 8.46 2.96 -9.85
CA ILE A 185 7.19 2.98 -10.56
C ILE A 185 7.01 1.64 -11.25
N CYS A 186 6.09 0.83 -10.72
CA CYS A 186 5.70 -0.45 -11.29
C CYS A 186 4.58 -0.24 -12.31
N ILE A 187 4.77 -0.67 -13.56
CA ILE A 187 3.74 -0.67 -14.60
C ILE A 187 3.66 -2.05 -15.29
N PRO A 188 2.51 -2.41 -15.89
CA PRO A 188 2.37 -3.71 -16.54
C PRO A 188 3.15 -3.78 -17.85
N LYS A 189 3.88 -4.88 -18.06
CA LYS A 189 4.62 -5.19 -19.30
C LYS A 189 3.83 -6.12 -20.23
N GLY A 190 3.00 -7.00 -19.67
CA GLY A 190 2.32 -8.09 -20.38
C GLY A 190 0.84 -8.20 -20.05
N ASN A 191 0.17 -9.19 -20.63
CA ASN A 191 -1.28 -9.36 -20.49
C ASN A 191 -1.67 -9.93 -19.12
N GLU A 192 -0.76 -10.65 -18.45
CA GLU A 192 -0.96 -11.22 -17.12
C GLU A 192 0.08 -10.67 -16.15
N SER A 193 0.09 -9.35 -15.98
CA SER A 193 0.99 -8.68 -15.05
C SER A 193 0.60 -8.96 -13.60
N ILE A 194 1.50 -9.57 -12.82
CA ILE A 194 1.29 -9.90 -11.41
C ILE A 194 2.45 -9.33 -10.60
N LEU A 195 2.13 -8.52 -9.59
CA LEU A 195 3.13 -8.00 -8.65
C LEU A 195 2.79 -8.43 -7.22
N GLY A 196 3.75 -9.08 -6.60
CA GLY A 196 3.72 -9.59 -5.25
C GLY A 196 4.26 -8.57 -4.26
N SER A 197 3.70 -8.57 -3.05
CA SER A 197 4.16 -7.70 -1.96
C SER A 197 5.64 -7.86 -1.61
N GLU A 198 6.24 -9.03 -1.86
CA GLU A 198 7.65 -9.29 -1.58
C GLU A 198 8.59 -8.66 -2.61
N CYS A 199 8.10 -8.24 -3.78
CA CYS A 199 8.91 -7.73 -4.88
C CYS A 199 8.76 -6.21 -5.07
N LEU A 200 8.20 -5.49 -4.09
CA LEU A 200 7.88 -4.06 -4.21
C LEU A 200 9.08 -3.12 -4.10
N PHE A 201 10.15 -3.54 -3.43
CA PHE A 201 11.14 -2.62 -2.87
C PHE A 201 12.50 -2.63 -3.57
N SER A 202 12.68 -3.50 -4.58
CA SER A 202 13.97 -3.77 -5.21
C SER A 202 13.85 -3.82 -6.72
N LEU A 203 14.88 -3.32 -7.41
CA LEU A 203 14.89 -3.12 -8.86
C LEU A 203 16.14 -3.73 -9.47
N ASN A 204 15.94 -4.57 -10.49
CA ASN A 204 16.99 -4.96 -11.40
C ASN A 204 17.15 -3.88 -12.46
N PHE A 205 18.05 -2.94 -12.23
CA PHE A 205 18.32 -1.80 -13.11
C PHE A 205 18.72 -2.19 -14.54
N ASN A 206 19.25 -3.40 -14.73
CA ASN A 206 19.66 -3.88 -16.06
C ASN A 206 18.46 -4.36 -16.88
N LYS A 207 17.45 -4.92 -16.21
CA LYS A 207 16.25 -5.48 -16.87
C LYS A 207 15.03 -4.58 -16.73
N ASN A 208 15.08 -3.57 -15.87
CA ASN A 208 13.93 -2.79 -15.42
C ASN A 208 12.81 -3.69 -14.88
N GLU A 209 13.17 -4.66 -14.06
CA GLU A 209 12.25 -5.67 -13.50
C GLU A 209 12.37 -5.70 -11.96
N PRO A 210 11.28 -5.99 -11.22
CA PRO A 210 11.36 -6.15 -9.78
C PRO A 210 12.26 -7.33 -9.38
N ILE A 211 12.89 -7.22 -8.21
CA ILE A 211 13.66 -8.31 -7.59
C ILE A 211 12.90 -8.79 -6.37
N CYS A 212 12.69 -10.10 -6.28
CA CYS A 212 12.09 -10.77 -5.13
C CYS A 212 13.17 -11.39 -4.23
N PRO A 213 12.91 -11.63 -2.92
CA PRO A 213 13.91 -12.11 -1.96
C PRO A 213 14.60 -13.44 -2.29
N ASP A 214 13.96 -14.29 -3.10
CA ASP A 214 14.49 -15.60 -3.51
C ASP A 214 15.00 -15.61 -4.95
N ASP A 215 14.94 -14.48 -5.66
CA ASP A 215 15.42 -14.42 -7.02
C ASP A 215 16.94 -14.67 -7.04
N PRO A 216 17.44 -15.47 -8.01
CA PRO A 216 18.87 -15.57 -8.21
C PRO A 216 19.40 -14.16 -8.49
N ASN A 217 20.41 -13.73 -7.73
CA ASN A 217 20.93 -12.37 -7.86
C ASN A 217 21.22 -12.06 -9.33
N PRO A 218 20.80 -10.90 -9.81
CA PRO A 218 21.06 -10.51 -11.18
C PRO A 218 22.57 -10.53 -11.40
N GLU A 219 23.00 -11.19 -12.48
CA GLU A 219 24.40 -11.14 -12.89
C GLU A 219 24.80 -9.67 -13.05
N LYS A 220 25.89 -9.27 -12.39
CA LYS A 220 26.45 -7.94 -12.62
C LYS A 220 26.84 -7.85 -14.09
N PRO A 221 26.39 -6.83 -14.84
CA PRO A 221 26.74 -6.71 -16.23
C PRO A 221 28.25 -6.65 -16.40
N ASN A 222 28.74 -7.23 -17.50
CA ASN A 222 30.17 -7.24 -17.82
C ASN A 222 30.80 -5.83 -17.85
N TYR A 223 30.04 -4.79 -18.19
CA TYR A 223 30.55 -3.42 -18.15
C TYR A 223 30.79 -2.93 -16.72
N CYS A 224 29.96 -3.32 -15.75
CA CYS A 224 30.20 -3.01 -14.33
C CYS A 224 31.42 -3.74 -13.80
N LEU A 225 31.60 -5.02 -14.17
CA LEU A 225 32.81 -5.76 -13.82
C LEU A 225 34.06 -5.09 -14.39
N ARG A 226 34.00 -4.59 -15.65
CA ARG A 226 35.11 -3.84 -16.26
C ARG A 226 35.37 -2.51 -15.57
N ALA A 227 34.33 -1.75 -15.21
CA ALA A 227 34.46 -0.49 -14.50
C ALA A 227 35.14 -0.69 -13.14
N MET A 228 34.70 -1.68 -12.35
CA MET A 228 35.33 -2.03 -11.07
C MET A 228 36.79 -2.45 -11.23
N VAL A 229 37.12 -3.25 -12.25
CA VAL A 229 38.51 -3.63 -12.53
C VAL A 229 39.35 -2.40 -12.88
N ASN A 230 38.83 -1.49 -13.69
CA ASN A 230 39.53 -0.27 -14.06
C ASN A 230 39.75 0.67 -12.87
N GLU A 231 38.77 0.77 -11.96
CA GLU A 231 38.89 1.56 -10.73
C GLU A 231 39.93 0.97 -9.77
N LEU A 232 39.88 -0.35 -9.53
CA LEU A 232 40.76 -1.03 -8.58
C LEU A 232 42.18 -1.27 -9.10
N CYS A 233 42.34 -1.49 -10.41
CA CYS A 233 43.63 -1.78 -11.05
C CYS A 233 44.21 -0.58 -11.82
N GLY A 234 43.48 0.53 -11.95
CA GLY A 234 43.86 1.65 -12.82
C GLY A 234 45.18 2.32 -12.47
N SER A 235 45.62 2.19 -11.22
CA SER A 235 46.88 2.72 -10.68
C SER A 235 47.99 1.68 -10.53
N MET A 236 47.78 0.43 -10.96
CA MET A 236 48.81 -0.62 -10.87
C MET A 236 49.63 -0.73 -12.15
N ASP A 237 50.94 -1.01 -11.99
CA ASP A 237 51.88 -1.17 -13.12
C ASP A 237 51.55 -2.39 -13.99
N ASP A 238 50.95 -3.44 -13.42
CA ASP A 238 50.48 -4.63 -14.14
C ASP A 238 48.95 -4.75 -14.10
N LYS A 239 48.30 -3.92 -14.92
CA LYS A 239 46.83 -3.89 -15.08
C LYS A 239 46.28 -5.22 -15.58
N GLU A 240 47.05 -5.96 -16.36
CA GLU A 240 46.59 -7.20 -16.97
C GLU A 240 46.52 -8.34 -15.94
N SER A 241 47.55 -8.50 -15.11
CA SER A 241 47.55 -9.48 -14.03
C SER A 241 46.53 -9.13 -12.95
N CYS A 242 46.39 -7.85 -12.58
CA CYS A 242 45.36 -7.40 -11.63
C CYS A 242 43.94 -7.66 -12.17
N GLY A 243 43.69 -7.36 -13.45
CA GLY A 243 42.41 -7.62 -14.11
C GLY A 243 42.08 -9.10 -14.22
N LYS A 244 43.06 -9.97 -14.52
CA LYS A 244 42.90 -11.43 -14.52
C LYS A 244 42.59 -11.96 -13.12
N PHE A 245 43.33 -11.50 -12.10
CA PHE A 245 43.12 -11.89 -10.70
C PHE A 245 41.73 -11.47 -10.19
N LEU A 246 41.30 -10.23 -10.43
CA LEU A 246 39.97 -9.75 -10.05
C LEU A 246 38.86 -10.50 -10.78
N LYS A 247 38.98 -10.73 -12.09
CA LYS A 247 38.00 -11.54 -12.85
C LYS A 247 37.94 -12.98 -12.34
N GLN A 248 39.08 -13.59 -12.03
CA GLN A 248 39.13 -14.93 -11.47
C GLN A 248 38.50 -14.98 -10.07
N ARG A 249 38.77 -13.97 -9.23
CA ARG A 249 38.17 -13.88 -7.89
C ARG A 249 36.67 -13.61 -7.92
N LEU A 250 36.20 -12.76 -8.84
CA LEU A 250 34.78 -12.44 -9.03
C LEU A 250 34.01 -13.57 -9.73
N SER A 251 34.67 -14.38 -10.56
CA SER A 251 34.07 -15.58 -11.17
C SER A 251 34.07 -16.80 -10.25
N HIS A 252 35.07 -16.94 -9.36
CA HIS A 252 35.11 -18.03 -8.37
C HIS A 252 34.33 -17.73 -7.09
N LYS A 253 34.22 -16.46 -6.70
CA LYS A 253 33.19 -16.04 -5.75
C LYS A 253 31.87 -15.93 -6.51
N HIS A 254 31.17 -17.06 -6.64
CA HIS A 254 29.71 -17.05 -6.54
C HIS A 254 29.29 -16.59 -5.13
N ASP A 255 29.84 -15.47 -4.63
CA ASP A 255 29.26 -14.75 -3.52
C ASP A 255 27.95 -14.24 -4.09
N LYS A 256 26.90 -15.04 -3.91
CA LYS A 256 25.52 -14.64 -4.17
C LYS A 256 25.36 -13.31 -3.45
N PHE A 257 25.41 -12.23 -4.21
CA PHE A 257 25.21 -10.86 -3.75
C PHE A 257 23.79 -10.72 -3.24
N GLN A 258 23.48 -11.25 -2.04
CA GLN A 258 22.11 -11.33 -1.55
C GLN A 258 21.51 -9.94 -1.53
N ILE A 259 20.59 -9.68 -2.45
CA ILE A 259 19.82 -8.46 -2.48
C ILE A 259 18.88 -8.53 -1.28
N ARG A 260 19.23 -7.78 -0.25
CA ARG A 260 18.47 -7.66 0.99
C ARG A 260 18.02 -6.22 1.10
N HIS A 261 16.84 -5.90 0.59
CA HIS A 261 16.18 -4.68 1.01
C HIS A 261 15.70 -4.86 2.46
N ASN A 262 15.81 -3.80 3.25
CA ASN A 262 15.39 -3.83 4.66
C ASN A 262 13.89 -3.51 4.84
N ASN A 263 13.19 -3.19 3.75
CA ASN A 263 11.77 -2.85 3.79
C ASN A 263 10.91 -4.07 4.02
N THR A 264 9.96 -3.94 4.94
CA THR A 264 8.96 -4.97 5.19
C THR A 264 7.59 -4.34 5.34
N ILE A 265 6.57 -5.15 5.05
CA ILE A 265 5.17 -4.84 5.28
C ILE A 265 4.44 -6.13 5.65
N ASP A 266 3.65 -6.11 6.72
CA ASP A 266 2.83 -7.27 7.10
C ASP A 266 1.64 -7.41 6.15
N GLU A 267 1.29 -8.65 5.79
CA GLU A 267 0.13 -8.96 4.95
C GLU A 267 -1.16 -8.35 5.48
N TYR A 268 -1.28 -8.16 6.80
CA TYR A 268 -2.43 -7.58 7.47
C TYR A 268 -2.85 -6.23 6.87
N PHE A 269 -1.88 -5.39 6.50
CA PHE A 269 -2.13 -4.07 5.89
C PHE A 269 -2.42 -4.15 4.39
N LEU A 270 -2.05 -5.26 3.75
CA LEU A 270 -2.16 -5.46 2.30
C LEU A 270 -3.42 -6.21 1.89
N ARG A 271 -4.15 -6.82 2.83
CA ARG A 271 -5.40 -7.56 2.54
C ARG A 271 -6.41 -6.77 1.72
N PRO A 272 -6.66 -5.46 1.94
CA PRO A 272 -7.58 -4.68 1.12
C PRO A 272 -7.16 -4.53 -0.36
N PHE A 273 -5.88 -4.72 -0.65
CA PHE A 273 -5.31 -4.54 -1.98
C PHE A 273 -5.14 -5.86 -2.73
N ASN A 274 -5.27 -7.00 -2.04
CA ASN A 274 -4.97 -8.32 -2.57
C ASN A 274 -5.98 -8.72 -3.67
N LYS A 275 -5.45 -9.17 -4.80
CA LYS A 275 -6.19 -9.56 -6.04
C LYS A 275 -6.84 -8.40 -6.80
N GLU A 276 -6.69 -7.17 -6.33
CA GLU A 276 -7.16 -5.98 -7.06
C GLU A 276 -6.27 -5.66 -8.27
N LEU A 277 -6.83 -4.90 -9.21
CA LEU A 277 -6.17 -4.51 -10.46
C LEU A 277 -5.82 -3.01 -10.47
N TYR A 278 -4.57 -2.69 -10.80
CA TYR A 278 -4.05 -1.33 -10.80
C TYR A 278 -3.37 -1.00 -12.13
N ASP A 279 -3.42 0.25 -12.57
CA ASP A 279 -2.65 0.71 -13.74
C ASP A 279 -1.16 0.80 -13.41
N GLY A 280 -0.83 1.04 -12.14
CA GLY A 280 0.52 1.01 -11.63
C GLY A 280 0.59 1.16 -10.11
N ILE A 281 1.76 0.86 -9.56
CA ILE A 281 2.06 0.98 -8.13
C ILE A 281 3.33 1.80 -7.99
N ILE A 282 3.32 2.82 -7.13
CA ILE A 282 4.48 3.65 -6.85
C ILE A 282 4.96 3.40 -5.43
N VAL A 283 6.26 3.21 -5.26
CA VAL A 283 6.91 3.12 -3.94
C VAL A 283 7.87 4.29 -3.80
N TYR A 284 7.68 5.10 -2.76
CA TYR A 284 8.55 6.23 -2.45
C TYR A 284 9.59 5.83 -1.41
N LEU A 285 10.86 6.06 -1.73
CA LEU A 285 11.99 5.66 -0.91
C LEU A 285 12.90 6.86 -0.60
N VAL A 286 13.51 6.81 0.58
CA VAL A 286 14.54 7.76 1.01
C VAL A 286 15.84 7.04 1.33
N ARG A 287 16.95 7.56 0.81
CA ARG A 287 18.30 7.08 1.10
C ARG A 287 18.68 7.36 2.57
N GLU A 288 19.68 6.65 3.07
CA GLU A 288 20.25 6.95 4.39
C GLU A 288 20.89 8.36 4.41
N GLU A 289 21.03 8.96 5.60
CA GLU A 289 21.63 10.28 5.73
C GLU A 289 23.07 10.30 5.18
N ASN A 290 23.38 11.32 4.38
CA ASN A 290 24.67 11.50 3.67
C ASN A 290 24.94 10.53 2.51
N GLN A 291 24.01 9.65 2.18
CA GLN A 291 24.11 8.83 0.98
C GLN A 291 23.72 9.65 -0.25
N LYS A 292 24.68 9.84 -1.15
CA LYS A 292 24.46 10.48 -2.46
C LYS A 292 23.73 9.53 -3.42
N PRO A 293 23.07 10.06 -4.45
CA PRO A 293 22.60 9.23 -5.55
C PRO A 293 23.77 8.43 -6.14
N PRO A 294 23.52 7.22 -6.65
CA PRO A 294 24.51 6.45 -7.39
C PRO A 294 25.06 7.27 -8.57
N ASP A 295 26.39 7.42 -8.63
CA ASP A 295 27.06 8.14 -9.73
C ASP A 295 27.01 7.33 -11.05
N THR A 296 26.88 6.00 -10.95
CA THR A 296 26.85 5.09 -12.10
C THR A 296 25.73 4.06 -11.97
N LEU A 297 25.31 3.49 -13.10
CA LEU A 297 24.39 2.33 -13.15
C LEU A 297 24.90 1.14 -12.34
N CYS A 298 26.21 1.03 -12.12
CA CYS A 298 26.84 -0.07 -11.40
C CYS A 298 26.75 0.09 -9.88
N ASP A 299 26.38 1.28 -9.41
CA ASP A 299 26.24 1.64 -8.00
C ASP A 299 24.78 1.64 -7.54
N GLU A 300 23.82 1.43 -8.43
CA GLU A 300 22.39 1.56 -8.10
C GLU A 300 21.90 0.53 -7.08
N GLU A 301 22.62 -0.57 -6.89
CA GLU A 301 22.41 -1.51 -5.78
C GLU A 301 22.56 -0.84 -4.39
N LYS A 302 23.23 0.31 -4.29
CA LYS A 302 23.30 1.08 -3.03
C LYS A 302 21.91 1.58 -2.60
N ASP A 303 20.98 1.78 -3.54
CA ASP A 303 19.62 2.23 -3.25
C ASP A 303 18.74 1.13 -2.64
N GLU A 304 19.16 -0.14 -2.66
CA GLU A 304 18.47 -1.27 -2.00
C GLU A 304 18.33 -1.09 -0.48
N ARG A 305 19.20 -0.28 0.14
CA ARG A 305 19.17 0.02 1.57
C ARG A 305 18.18 1.13 1.93
N SER A 306 17.57 1.76 0.94
CA SER A 306 16.67 2.90 1.14
C SER A 306 15.42 2.52 1.93
N LEU A 307 14.92 3.45 2.71
CA LEU A 307 13.73 3.29 3.53
C LEU A 307 12.49 3.63 2.70
N ALA A 308 11.60 2.66 2.47
CA ALA A 308 10.29 2.90 1.87
C ALA A 308 9.40 3.65 2.87
N LEU A 309 8.76 4.74 2.44
CA LEU A 309 7.95 5.62 3.29
C LEU A 309 6.45 5.57 2.93
N LEU A 310 6.15 5.47 1.64
CA LEU A 310 4.79 5.59 1.10
C LEU A 310 4.64 4.66 -0.10
N LEU A 311 3.49 4.00 -0.18
CA LEU A 311 3.03 3.29 -1.39
C LEU A 311 1.79 3.99 -1.93
N GLU A 312 1.70 4.11 -3.24
CA GLU A 312 0.49 4.52 -3.97
C GLU A 312 0.04 3.39 -4.88
N PHE A 313 -1.23 3.00 -4.75
CA PHE A 313 -1.91 2.09 -5.65
C PHE A 313 -2.79 2.93 -6.58
N ILE A 314 -2.46 2.94 -7.88
CA ILE A 314 -3.07 3.82 -8.86
C ILE A 314 -4.00 3.01 -9.77
N ASP A 315 -5.29 3.29 -9.66
CA ASP A 315 -6.30 2.99 -10.67
C ASP A 315 -6.80 4.34 -11.18
N SER A 316 -6.47 4.68 -12.43
CA SER A 316 -6.68 6.03 -12.97
C SER A 316 -8.17 6.42 -13.05
N SER A 317 -9.06 5.41 -12.97
CA SER A 317 -10.51 5.56 -12.89
C SER A 317 -11.04 5.88 -11.49
N LYS A 318 -10.24 5.69 -10.43
CA LYS A 318 -10.62 5.85 -9.03
C LYS A 318 -9.74 6.88 -8.32
N GLU A 319 -10.11 7.21 -7.09
CA GLU A 319 -9.21 7.94 -6.20
C GLU A 319 -8.01 7.05 -5.84
N LYS A 320 -6.83 7.66 -5.73
CA LYS A 320 -5.61 6.95 -5.34
C LYS A 320 -5.75 6.39 -3.93
N THR A 321 -5.25 5.18 -3.72
CA THR A 321 -5.09 4.63 -2.38
C THR A 321 -3.65 4.73 -1.94
N TYR A 322 -3.47 5.17 -0.69
CA TYR A 322 -2.16 5.42 -0.09
C TYR A 322 -1.94 4.43 1.04
N LEU A 323 -0.71 3.97 1.19
CA LEU A 323 -0.29 3.19 2.35
C LEU A 323 1.01 3.76 2.91
N LYS A 324 0.90 4.39 4.08
CA LYS A 324 1.96 5.16 4.71
C LYS A 324 2.61 4.38 5.83
N ARG A 325 3.94 4.39 5.87
CA ARG A 325 4.72 3.77 6.94
C ARG A 325 4.58 4.58 8.24
N LYS A 326 4.50 3.89 9.37
CA LYS A 326 4.32 4.51 10.70
C LYS A 326 5.39 4.12 11.71
N ASP A 327 6.25 3.16 11.40
CA ASP A 327 7.36 2.71 12.25
C ASP A 327 8.65 2.44 11.47
N LYS A 328 9.77 2.45 12.20
CA LYS A 328 11.10 2.23 11.64
C LYS A 328 11.27 0.86 10.99
N ASP A 329 10.65 -0.19 11.52
CA ASP A 329 10.89 -1.56 11.09
C ASP A 329 9.92 -2.01 9.97
N GLY A 330 8.91 -1.19 9.65
CA GLY A 330 7.90 -1.48 8.61
C GLY A 330 6.83 -2.45 9.09
N CYS A 331 6.69 -2.62 10.41
CA CYS A 331 5.70 -3.49 11.03
C CYS A 331 4.32 -2.82 11.15
N TRP A 332 4.23 -1.50 10.94
CA TRP A 332 2.99 -0.73 10.97
C TRP A 332 2.88 0.19 9.77
N TRP A 333 1.83 -0.06 8.99
CA TRP A 333 1.41 0.76 7.87
C TRP A 333 -0.02 1.22 8.07
N TYR A 334 -0.40 2.34 7.47
CA TYR A 334 -1.75 2.88 7.62
C TYR A 334 -2.24 3.50 6.34
N GLN A 335 -3.51 3.25 6.01
CA GLN A 335 -4.15 3.82 4.84
C GLN A 335 -4.58 5.25 5.16
N GLU A 336 -3.78 6.22 4.72
CA GLU A 336 -3.97 7.64 4.98
C GLU A 336 -3.61 8.43 3.74
N LYS A 337 -4.52 9.32 3.31
CA LYS A 337 -4.30 10.19 2.16
C LYS A 337 -3.09 11.09 2.39
N VAL A 338 -2.30 11.28 1.34
CA VAL A 338 -1.19 12.23 1.33
C VAL A 338 -1.45 13.24 0.23
N ASP A 339 -1.76 14.48 0.64
CA ASP A 339 -2.04 15.57 -0.30
C ASP A 339 -0.75 16.23 -0.75
N TYR A 340 -0.53 16.26 -2.06
CA TYR A 340 0.57 16.98 -2.70
C TYR A 340 0.20 17.38 -4.13
N ASN A 341 0.72 18.52 -4.59
CA ASN A 341 0.41 19.11 -5.90
C ASN A 341 1.62 19.25 -6.83
N ASP A 342 2.81 19.00 -6.30
CA ASP A 342 4.09 19.08 -6.99
C ASP A 342 5.14 18.26 -6.22
N ASP A 343 6.35 18.14 -6.77
CA ASP A 343 7.43 17.44 -6.08
C ASP A 343 7.83 18.11 -4.75
N ALA A 344 7.68 19.43 -4.62
CA ALA A 344 8.13 20.16 -3.42
C ALA A 344 7.23 19.83 -2.20
N THR A 345 5.92 19.86 -2.41
CA THR A 345 4.90 19.47 -1.44
C THR A 345 4.97 17.97 -1.14
N LEU A 346 5.23 17.13 -2.14
CA LEU A 346 5.51 15.70 -1.95
C LEU A 346 6.73 15.49 -1.05
N LEU A 347 7.84 16.19 -1.31
CA LEU A 347 9.06 16.07 -0.50
C LEU A 347 8.83 16.54 0.95
N SER A 348 8.02 17.59 1.14
CA SER A 348 7.62 18.03 2.49
C SER A 348 6.84 16.92 3.21
N ALA A 349 5.85 16.32 2.55
CA ALA A 349 5.09 15.20 3.10
C ALA A 349 6.01 14.01 3.43
N LEU A 350 6.88 13.59 2.51
CA LEU A 350 7.83 12.48 2.75
C LEU A 350 8.77 12.77 3.93
N ARG A 351 9.24 14.01 4.09
CA ARG A 351 10.05 14.41 5.27
C ARG A 351 9.28 14.26 6.58
N GLU A 352 8.01 14.68 6.61
CA GLU A 352 7.17 14.48 7.80
C GLU A 352 6.93 13.01 8.11
N ILE A 353 6.76 12.16 7.09
CA ILE A 353 6.66 10.70 7.28
C ILE A 353 7.97 10.19 7.89
N LYS A 354 9.13 10.56 7.31
CA LYS A 354 10.46 10.14 7.78
C LYS A 354 10.66 10.48 9.27
N LEU A 355 10.40 11.73 9.65
CA LEU A 355 10.55 12.18 11.05
C LEU A 355 9.65 11.39 12.02
N LYS A 356 8.45 11.00 11.59
CA LYS A 356 7.51 10.23 12.44
C LYS A 356 7.93 8.76 12.59
N VAL A 357 8.52 8.15 11.56
CA VAL A 357 8.91 6.73 11.58
C VAL A 357 10.21 6.46 12.34
N GLU A 358 11.00 7.48 12.69
CA GLU A 358 12.27 7.30 13.41
C GLU A 358 12.11 6.68 14.81
N SER A 359 10.94 6.85 15.43
CA SER A 359 10.62 6.25 16.72
C SER A 359 10.41 4.73 16.62
N GLN A 360 11.15 3.97 17.44
CA GLN A 360 10.93 2.53 17.56
C GLN A 360 9.70 2.24 18.41
N LYS A 361 8.83 1.36 17.91
CA LYS A 361 7.59 0.96 18.56
C LYS A 361 7.40 -0.54 18.49
N VAL A 362 6.71 -1.11 19.47
CA VAL A 362 6.23 -2.50 19.37
C VAL A 362 4.78 -2.49 18.89
N VAL A 363 4.50 -3.20 17.80
CA VAL A 363 3.18 -3.22 17.18
C VAL A 363 2.41 -4.45 17.66
N VAL A 364 1.25 -4.24 18.27
CA VAL A 364 0.37 -5.31 18.74
C VAL A 364 -0.89 -5.29 17.88
N ILE A 365 -1.11 -6.34 17.10
CA ILE A 365 -2.33 -6.49 16.29
C ILE A 365 -3.31 -7.35 17.07
N LEU A 366 -4.34 -6.72 17.65
CA LEU A 366 -5.29 -7.32 18.57
C LEU A 366 -6.19 -8.34 17.84
N ASP A 367 -6.61 -8.08 16.62
CA ASP A 367 -7.44 -8.99 15.83
C ASP A 367 -6.64 -10.08 15.08
N LYS A 368 -5.35 -10.29 15.43
CA LYS A 368 -4.51 -11.31 14.80
C LYS A 368 -4.02 -12.35 15.81
N THR A 369 -4.42 -13.60 15.58
CA THR A 369 -4.11 -14.75 16.44
C THR A 369 -2.90 -15.56 15.96
N GLU A 370 -2.34 -15.21 14.81
CA GLU A 370 -1.18 -15.87 14.18
C GLU A 370 0.03 -14.94 14.17
N LYS A 371 1.23 -15.51 14.07
CA LYS A 371 2.48 -14.74 14.05
C LYS A 371 2.46 -13.71 12.91
N TYR A 372 2.92 -12.50 13.21
CA TYR A 372 3.01 -11.38 12.27
C TYR A 372 4.39 -10.73 12.31
N LYS A 373 4.67 -9.81 11.37
CA LYS A 373 5.96 -9.12 11.30
C LYS A 373 6.16 -8.21 12.53
N GLY A 374 7.35 -8.27 13.11
CA GLY A 374 7.71 -7.50 14.31
C GLY A 374 7.60 -8.28 15.62
N VAL A 375 6.68 -9.24 15.73
CA VAL A 375 6.58 -10.11 16.92
C VAL A 375 7.54 -11.30 16.81
N SER A 376 8.37 -11.51 17.84
CA SER A 376 9.34 -12.60 17.87
C SER A 376 8.64 -13.93 18.13
N ILE A 377 7.80 -13.95 19.17
CA ILE A 377 7.08 -15.12 19.64
C ILE A 377 5.63 -14.72 19.90
N LEU A 378 4.70 -15.51 19.37
CA LEU A 378 3.28 -15.42 19.68
C LEU A 378 2.84 -16.76 20.24
N LYS A 379 2.43 -16.79 21.51
CA LYS A 379 1.91 -17.99 22.19
C LYS A 379 0.42 -17.80 22.48
N GLY A 380 -0.40 -18.73 22.00
CA GLY A 380 -1.82 -18.81 22.33
C GLY A 380 -2.06 -19.86 23.41
N GLU A 381 -2.71 -19.47 24.49
CA GLU A 381 -3.17 -20.34 25.56
C GLU A 381 -4.71 -20.31 25.56
N VAL A 382 -5.34 -21.48 25.40
CA VAL A 382 -6.79 -21.60 25.44
C VAL A 382 -7.20 -22.08 26.83
N GLN A 383 -7.89 -21.23 27.57
CA GLN A 383 -8.50 -21.56 28.86
C GLN A 383 -10.03 -21.45 28.70
N ASN A 384 -10.78 -21.82 29.74
CA ASN A 384 -12.22 -21.55 29.81
C ASN A 384 -12.43 -20.67 31.04
N PRO A 385 -12.95 -19.43 30.90
CA PRO A 385 -13.73 -18.89 29.77
C PRO A 385 -12.99 -17.84 28.91
N TYR A 386 -11.67 -17.94 28.74
CA TYR A 386 -10.92 -17.00 27.90
C TYR A 386 -9.75 -17.63 27.13
N LYS A 387 -9.30 -16.97 26.07
CA LYS A 387 -8.04 -17.21 25.38
C LYS A 387 -7.05 -16.10 25.74
N LYS A 388 -5.78 -16.47 25.91
CA LYS A 388 -4.67 -15.54 26.17
C LYS A 388 -3.68 -15.64 25.01
N TYR A 389 -3.25 -14.49 24.50
CA TYR A 389 -2.18 -14.40 23.52
C TYR A 389 -1.03 -13.59 24.10
N THR A 390 0.16 -14.17 24.15
CA THR A 390 1.38 -13.50 24.61
C THR A 390 2.24 -13.14 23.41
N HIS A 391 2.40 -11.83 23.20
CA HIS A 391 3.22 -11.21 22.16
C HIS A 391 4.57 -10.82 22.77
N GLU A 392 5.65 -11.45 22.34
CA GLU A 392 7.00 -11.14 22.82
C GLU A 392 7.84 -10.50 21.71
N PHE A 393 8.53 -9.42 22.06
CA PHE A 393 9.35 -8.60 21.18
C PHE A 393 10.84 -8.70 21.54
N LYS A 394 11.72 -8.45 20.57
CA LYS A 394 13.18 -8.52 20.81
C LYS A 394 13.66 -7.52 21.86
N LYS A 395 13.05 -6.33 21.90
CA LYS A 395 13.37 -5.21 22.79
C LYS A 395 12.07 -4.51 23.20
N GLY A 396 12.09 -3.89 24.38
CA GLY A 396 10.94 -3.16 24.91
C GLY A 396 10.86 -1.73 24.40
N TYR A 397 9.75 -1.37 23.75
CA TYR A 397 9.45 -0.01 23.27
C TYR A 397 8.02 0.39 23.59
N GLU A 398 7.65 1.62 23.25
CA GLU A 398 6.26 2.08 23.33
C GLU A 398 5.34 1.20 22.46
N PRO A 399 4.25 0.65 23.01
CA PRO A 399 3.32 -0.16 22.26
C PRO A 399 2.38 0.69 21.41
N VAL A 400 2.05 0.16 20.23
CA VAL A 400 0.95 0.61 19.39
C VAL A 400 -0.02 -0.54 19.26
N LEU A 401 -1.28 -0.30 19.63
CA LEU A 401 -2.34 -1.29 19.56
C LEU A 401 -3.15 -1.05 18.32
N LEU A 402 -3.29 -2.08 17.49
CA LEU A 402 -4.04 -2.06 16.25
C LEU A 402 -5.22 -3.02 16.35
N PHE A 403 -6.39 -2.57 15.92
CA PHE A 403 -7.57 -3.40 15.75
C PHE A 403 -8.25 -2.97 14.45
N GLU A 404 -8.60 -3.92 13.59
CA GLU A 404 -9.19 -3.65 12.25
C GLU A 404 -8.39 -2.64 11.41
N ARG A 405 -7.06 -2.69 11.51
CA ARG A 405 -6.05 -1.82 10.88
C ARG A 405 -6.03 -0.38 11.40
N GLN A 406 -6.79 -0.07 12.45
CA GLN A 406 -6.80 1.24 13.09
C GLN A 406 -6.08 1.23 14.43
N GLN A 407 -5.36 2.32 14.72
CA GLN A 407 -4.75 2.52 16.02
C GLN A 407 -5.83 2.76 17.08
N GLN A 408 -5.68 2.08 18.22
CA GLN A 408 -6.58 2.20 19.36
C GLN A 408 -5.93 3.01 20.50
N GLU A 409 -6.69 3.92 21.10
CA GLU A 409 -6.26 4.76 22.22
C GLU A 409 -6.71 4.17 23.57
N ILE A 410 -6.15 3.03 23.94
CA ILE A 410 -6.44 2.35 25.22
C ILE A 410 -5.66 2.98 26.38
N ILE A 411 -4.39 3.34 26.13
CA ILE A 411 -3.49 3.85 27.16
C ILE A 411 -3.60 5.37 27.23
N LYS A 412 -4.13 5.90 28.33
CA LYS A 412 -4.21 7.35 28.60
C LYS A 412 -2.94 7.84 29.28
N GLY A 413 -2.40 8.97 28.82
CA GLY A 413 -1.18 9.56 29.40
C GLY A 413 0.12 8.90 28.92
N THR A 414 1.09 8.74 29.82
CA THR A 414 2.42 8.20 29.48
C THR A 414 2.36 6.71 29.20
N LYS A 415 2.64 6.34 27.95
CA LYS A 415 2.63 4.94 27.53
C LYS A 415 3.80 4.15 28.13
N PRO A 416 3.55 2.95 28.69
CA PRO A 416 4.63 2.10 29.20
C PRO A 416 5.51 1.61 28.05
N LYS A 417 6.76 1.27 28.34
CA LYS A 417 7.52 0.40 27.45
C LYS A 417 7.03 -1.03 27.64
N ALA A 418 7.02 -1.82 26.57
CA ALA A 418 6.62 -3.22 26.62
C ALA A 418 7.53 -4.06 25.73
N LYS A 419 8.10 -5.12 26.33
CA LYS A 419 8.78 -6.21 25.63
C LYS A 419 7.85 -7.42 25.49
N ILE A 420 6.95 -7.62 26.44
CA ILE A 420 5.92 -8.66 26.42
C ILE A 420 4.56 -7.97 26.56
N VAL A 421 3.59 -8.39 25.75
CA VAL A 421 2.20 -7.94 25.82
C VAL A 421 1.30 -9.17 25.88
N GLU A 422 0.50 -9.29 26.94
CA GLU A 422 -0.52 -10.34 27.06
C GLU A 422 -1.89 -9.76 26.73
N VAL A 423 -2.65 -10.45 25.89
CA VAL A 423 -3.96 -10.00 25.43
C VAL A 423 -4.98 -11.12 25.67
N TYR A 424 -6.04 -10.81 26.40
CA TYR A 424 -7.03 -11.79 26.85
C TYR A 424 -8.38 -11.53 26.18
N TYR A 425 -8.98 -12.59 25.63
CA TYR A 425 -10.26 -12.59 24.92
C TYR A 425 -11.23 -13.54 25.60
N LEU A 426 -12.44 -13.08 25.92
CA LEU A 426 -13.47 -13.96 26.45
C LEU A 426 -13.90 -14.97 25.37
N LYS A 427 -14.35 -16.14 25.80
CA LYS A 427 -14.94 -17.15 24.92
C LYS A 427 -16.02 -17.92 25.65
N THR A 428 -16.99 -18.37 24.87
CA THR A 428 -18.04 -19.30 25.28
C THR A 428 -17.85 -20.60 24.49
N LYS A 429 -18.69 -21.62 24.73
CA LYS A 429 -18.66 -22.84 23.91
C LYS A 429 -19.01 -22.58 22.44
N SER A 430 -19.84 -21.58 22.15
CA SER A 430 -20.36 -21.34 20.81
C SER A 430 -19.66 -20.20 20.06
N ARG A 431 -19.06 -19.23 20.77
CA ARG A 431 -18.39 -18.08 20.15
C ARG A 431 -17.24 -17.51 20.99
N ASP A 432 -16.22 -17.01 20.30
CA ASP A 432 -15.16 -16.17 20.88
C ASP A 432 -15.57 -14.70 20.82
N ASP A 433 -15.11 -13.93 21.80
CA ASP A 433 -15.12 -12.48 21.73
C ASP A 433 -14.07 -11.99 20.72
N LYS A 434 -14.44 -11.03 19.89
CA LYS A 434 -13.52 -10.42 18.93
C LYS A 434 -12.66 -9.35 19.58
N GLN A 435 -13.12 -8.75 20.66
CA GLN A 435 -12.40 -7.71 21.39
C GLN A 435 -11.75 -8.29 22.65
N PRO A 436 -10.55 -7.83 23.01
CA PRO A 436 -9.96 -8.23 24.27
C PRO A 436 -10.72 -7.61 25.43
N PHE A 437 -10.66 -8.23 26.60
CA PHE A 437 -11.20 -7.67 27.85
C PHE A 437 -10.10 -7.19 28.81
N LEU A 438 -8.87 -7.67 28.62
CA LEU A 438 -7.70 -7.33 29.42
C LEU A 438 -6.44 -7.33 28.55
N ILE A 439 -5.58 -6.33 28.73
CA ILE A 439 -4.25 -6.23 28.10
C ILE A 439 -3.21 -5.93 29.19
N VAL A 440 -2.13 -6.69 29.23
CA VAL A 440 -1.03 -6.55 30.20
C VAL A 440 0.27 -6.25 29.46
N PHE A 441 0.94 -5.17 29.83
CA PHE A 441 2.22 -4.71 29.30
C PHE A 441 3.34 -5.00 30.30
N ASP A 442 4.44 -5.60 29.84
CA ASP A 442 5.57 -6.02 30.67
C ASP A 442 6.90 -5.65 30.00
N GLN A 443 7.83 -5.06 30.74
CA GLN A 443 9.15 -4.64 30.25
C GLN A 443 10.19 -5.78 30.19
N GLY A 444 9.95 -6.91 30.85
CA GLY A 444 10.80 -8.10 30.81
C GLY A 444 12.11 -8.01 31.61
N SER A 445 12.27 -6.98 32.46
CA SER A 445 13.39 -6.81 33.40
C SER A 445 13.06 -7.29 34.82
N ASP A 446 11.82 -7.13 35.27
CA ASP A 446 11.33 -7.53 36.61
C ASP A 446 9.81 -7.74 36.62
N TYR A 447 9.30 -8.61 37.51
CA TYR A 447 7.86 -8.90 37.68
C TYR A 447 7.01 -7.67 38.08
N LYS A 448 7.66 -6.59 38.55
CA LYS A 448 7.02 -5.41 39.14
C LYS A 448 6.63 -4.33 38.12
N ASP A 449 7.19 -4.37 36.91
CA ASP A 449 6.99 -3.31 35.90
C ASP A 449 5.82 -3.59 34.96
N LYS A 450 4.78 -4.28 35.45
CA LYS A 450 3.60 -4.62 34.65
C LYS A 450 2.52 -3.56 34.80
N LYS A 451 1.98 -3.12 33.66
CA LYS A 451 0.76 -2.30 33.61
C LYS A 451 -0.34 -3.05 32.92
N ALA A 452 -1.54 -3.04 33.49
CA ALA A 452 -2.69 -3.71 32.92
C ALA A 452 -3.82 -2.73 32.65
N TYR A 453 -4.53 -2.94 31.55
CA TYR A 453 -5.68 -2.15 31.15
C TYR A 453 -6.84 -3.10 30.86
N HIS A 454 -8.02 -2.77 31.36
CA HIS A 454 -9.22 -3.55 31.13
C HIS A 454 -10.32 -2.72 30.48
N PHE A 455 -11.18 -3.41 29.75
CA PHE A 455 -12.39 -2.83 29.16
C PHE A 455 -13.37 -2.30 30.23
N ASN A 456 -14.27 -1.41 29.82
CA ASN A 456 -15.29 -0.85 30.69
C ASN A 456 -16.69 -1.49 30.48
N ASN A 457 -16.71 -2.75 30.01
CA ASN A 457 -17.92 -3.44 29.56
C ASN A 457 -18.68 -2.71 28.43
N THR A 458 -17.96 -1.92 27.64
CA THR A 458 -18.45 -1.28 26.42
C THR A 458 -17.60 -1.74 25.24
N ASP A 459 -18.12 -1.60 24.02
CA ASP A 459 -17.41 -2.01 22.81
C ASP A 459 -16.37 -0.98 22.33
N LYS A 460 -16.10 0.05 23.15
CA LYS A 460 -15.24 1.19 22.80
C LYS A 460 -13.90 1.12 23.52
N PHE A 461 -12.80 1.15 22.75
CA PHE A 461 -11.44 1.13 23.29
C PHE A 461 -11.06 2.39 24.10
N GLU A 462 -11.65 3.55 23.79
CA GLU A 462 -11.37 4.84 24.44
C GLU A 462 -11.79 4.90 25.92
N GLU A 463 -12.69 4.00 26.33
CA GLU A 463 -13.25 3.96 27.69
C GLU A 463 -12.48 3.02 28.62
N TRP A 464 -11.42 2.38 28.14
CA TRP A 464 -10.60 1.46 28.93
C TRP A 464 -9.92 2.17 30.10
N LYS A 465 -9.68 1.40 31.16
CA LYS A 465 -9.12 1.88 32.43
C LYS A 465 -7.88 1.09 32.79
N GLU A 466 -6.91 1.78 33.40
CA GLU A 466 -5.77 1.13 34.05
C GLU A 466 -6.30 0.33 35.25
N PHE A 467 -5.77 -0.87 35.44
CA PHE A 467 -6.14 -1.71 36.57
C PHE A 467 -5.63 -1.08 37.86
N GLU A 468 -6.56 -0.67 38.70
CA GLU A 468 -6.30 -0.10 40.02
C GLU A 468 -6.92 -0.99 41.09
N TYR A 469 -6.21 -1.15 42.21
CA TYR A 469 -6.74 -1.85 43.37
C TYR A 469 -6.48 -1.00 44.62
N HIS A 470 -7.53 -0.82 45.41
CA HIS A 470 -7.48 -0.16 46.71
C HIS A 470 -7.85 -1.17 47.79
N ASP A 471 -7.00 -1.29 48.82
CA ASP A 471 -7.33 -2.09 49.99
C ASP A 471 -8.42 -1.40 50.81
N GLU A 472 -9.61 -2.00 50.86
CA GLU A 472 -10.77 -1.50 51.60
C GLU A 472 -10.51 -1.36 53.10
N THR A 473 -9.56 -2.15 53.64
CA THR A 473 -9.23 -2.17 55.07
C THR A 473 -8.27 -1.07 55.50
N THR A 474 -7.36 -0.61 54.62
CA THR A 474 -6.29 0.33 55.00
C THR A 474 -6.30 1.64 54.22
N LYS A 475 -7.09 1.77 53.14
CA LYS A 475 -7.11 2.91 52.19
C LYS A 475 -5.71 3.34 51.69
N LYS A 476 -4.69 2.48 51.84
CA LYS A 476 -3.30 2.79 51.50
C LYS A 476 -3.02 2.34 50.07
N LYS A 477 -2.29 3.16 49.31
CA LYS A 477 -1.83 2.78 47.96
C LYS A 477 -0.89 1.57 48.10
N ILE A 478 -1.27 0.47 47.47
CA ILE A 478 -0.57 -0.81 47.52
C ILE A 478 0.72 -0.74 46.69
N THR A 479 1.70 -1.62 46.97
CA THR A 479 2.93 -1.70 46.18
C THR A 479 2.67 -2.27 44.77
N GLU A 480 3.51 -1.94 43.79
CA GLU A 480 3.34 -2.41 42.41
C GLU A 480 3.35 -3.94 42.28
N LYS A 481 4.15 -4.63 43.12
CA LYS A 481 4.19 -6.10 43.15
C LYS A 481 2.84 -6.69 43.56
N ASP A 482 2.28 -6.18 44.64
CA ASP A 482 1.00 -6.66 45.18
C ASP A 482 -0.15 -6.37 44.19
N LEU A 483 -0.05 -5.30 43.40
CA LEU A 483 -1.02 -4.99 42.33
C LEU A 483 -1.01 -6.06 41.23
N VAL A 484 0.16 -6.56 40.83
CA VAL A 484 0.31 -7.64 39.85
C VAL A 484 -0.26 -8.95 40.39
N ASP A 485 0.05 -9.29 41.65
CA ASP A 485 -0.49 -10.50 42.28
C ASP A 485 -2.01 -10.43 42.38
N LYS A 486 -2.57 -9.25 42.70
CA LYS A 486 -4.02 -9.02 42.71
C LYS A 486 -4.65 -9.10 41.32
N LEU A 487 -3.99 -8.59 40.28
CA LEU A 487 -4.46 -8.72 38.91
C LEU A 487 -4.63 -10.19 38.53
N TYR A 488 -3.60 -11.01 38.73
CA TYR A 488 -3.66 -12.44 38.39
C TYR A 488 -4.61 -13.22 39.32
N GLU A 489 -4.80 -12.81 40.57
CA GLU A 489 -5.87 -13.33 41.43
C GLU A 489 -7.25 -13.10 40.80
N ARG A 490 -7.53 -11.89 40.29
CA ARG A 490 -8.80 -11.55 39.62
C ARG A 490 -8.98 -12.33 38.31
N VAL A 491 -7.92 -12.49 37.51
CA VAL A 491 -7.94 -13.34 36.31
C VAL A 491 -8.26 -14.80 36.69
N GLY A 492 -7.66 -15.33 37.75
CA GLY A 492 -7.98 -16.67 38.26
C GLY A 492 -9.41 -16.80 38.84
N ARG A 493 -10.04 -15.71 39.29
CA ARG A 493 -11.48 -15.70 39.63
C ARG A 493 -12.36 -15.76 38.39
N ILE A 494 -12.01 -15.05 37.31
CA ILE A 494 -12.71 -15.17 36.01
C ILE A 494 -12.64 -16.62 35.52
N GLU A 495 -11.44 -17.22 35.58
CA GLU A 495 -11.25 -18.61 35.18
C GLU A 495 -12.12 -19.56 36.00
N ARG A 496 -12.17 -19.42 37.34
CA ARG A 496 -12.93 -20.34 38.20
C ARG A 496 -14.44 -20.14 38.15
N ASN A 497 -14.89 -18.89 38.21
CA ASN A 497 -16.29 -18.58 38.48
C ASN A 497 -17.13 -18.50 37.21
N LEU A 498 -16.51 -18.20 36.05
CA LEU A 498 -17.25 -17.90 34.83
C LEU A 498 -17.21 -19.03 33.78
N LYS A 499 -16.73 -20.24 34.15
CA LYS A 499 -16.60 -21.40 33.24
C LYS A 499 -17.92 -21.83 32.58
N CYS A 500 -19.02 -21.69 33.30
CA CYS A 500 -20.34 -22.20 32.89
C CYS A 500 -21.21 -21.12 32.23
N VAL A 501 -20.71 -19.90 32.06
CA VAL A 501 -21.50 -18.80 31.47
C VAL A 501 -21.51 -18.93 29.94
N GLU A 502 -22.68 -19.25 29.38
CA GLU A 502 -22.82 -19.49 27.94
C GLU A 502 -23.13 -18.22 27.14
N ASN A 503 -23.66 -17.17 27.79
CA ASN A 503 -23.95 -15.90 27.14
C ASN A 503 -22.76 -14.94 27.24
N LEU A 504 -22.16 -14.57 26.11
CA LEU A 504 -20.98 -13.69 26.08
C LEU A 504 -21.24 -12.28 26.67
N ASN A 505 -22.45 -11.73 26.55
CA ASN A 505 -22.74 -10.40 27.11
C ASN A 505 -22.76 -10.45 28.64
N ILE A 506 -23.34 -11.52 29.19
CA ILE A 506 -23.32 -11.79 30.63
C ILE A 506 -21.88 -12.05 31.09
N LEU A 507 -21.12 -12.83 30.33
CA LEU A 507 -19.71 -13.11 30.61
C LEU A 507 -18.86 -11.83 30.62
N ARG A 508 -19.06 -10.91 29.66
CA ARG A 508 -18.43 -9.58 29.64
C ARG A 508 -18.77 -8.77 30.89
N SER A 509 -20.04 -8.69 31.26
CA SER A 509 -20.47 -7.96 32.47
C SER A 509 -19.83 -8.52 33.74
N MET A 510 -19.85 -9.84 33.92
CA MET A 510 -19.28 -10.49 35.11
C MET A 510 -17.76 -10.38 35.15
N ALA A 511 -17.07 -10.52 34.01
CA ALA A 511 -15.62 -10.33 33.94
C ALA A 511 -15.21 -8.90 34.33
N TYR A 512 -15.97 -7.89 33.88
CA TYR A 512 -15.79 -6.51 34.28
C TYR A 512 -16.01 -6.28 35.78
N GLU A 513 -17.07 -6.86 36.36
CA GLU A 513 -17.33 -6.79 37.80
C GLU A 513 -16.16 -7.38 38.61
N ILE A 514 -15.67 -8.56 38.23
CA ILE A 514 -14.52 -9.20 38.88
C ILE A 514 -13.27 -8.32 38.81
N LEU A 515 -12.95 -7.74 37.65
CA LEU A 515 -11.79 -6.87 37.46
C LEU A 515 -11.89 -5.54 38.22
N THR A 516 -13.10 -5.03 38.41
CA THR A 516 -13.36 -3.78 39.16
C THR A 516 -13.60 -4.00 40.65
N GLY A 517 -13.51 -5.24 41.11
CA GLY A 517 -13.59 -5.55 42.54
C GLY A 517 -14.99 -5.75 43.09
N LYS A 518 -16.04 -5.68 42.26
CA LYS A 518 -17.39 -6.06 42.64
C LYS A 518 -17.48 -7.59 42.58
N ASP A 519 -17.67 -8.24 43.73
CA ASP A 519 -17.85 -9.69 43.71
C ASP A 519 -19.16 -10.00 42.95
N PRO A 520 -19.10 -10.79 41.86
CA PRO A 520 -20.30 -11.18 41.14
C PRO A 520 -21.18 -12.01 42.09
N PRO A 521 -22.52 -11.96 41.95
CA PRO A 521 -23.40 -12.77 42.76
C PRO A 521 -22.96 -14.24 42.66
N THR A 522 -22.72 -14.86 43.82
CA THR A 522 -22.37 -16.27 43.91
C THR A 522 -23.56 -17.06 43.38
N PHE A 523 -23.42 -17.63 42.18
CA PHE A 523 -24.32 -18.70 41.78
C PHE A 523 -23.98 -19.89 42.67
N LYS A 524 -24.88 -20.20 43.61
CA LYS A 524 -24.98 -21.57 44.10
C LYS A 524 -25.18 -22.43 42.86
N GLU A 525 -24.43 -23.52 42.76
CA GLU A 525 -24.83 -24.62 41.89
C GLU A 525 -26.33 -24.83 42.15
N GLU A 526 -27.17 -24.64 41.13
CA GLU A 526 -28.49 -25.27 41.19
C GLU A 526 -28.16 -26.74 41.35
N ASP A 527 -28.51 -27.29 42.53
CA ASP A 527 -28.42 -28.71 42.80
C ASP A 527 -28.86 -29.44 41.52
N GLU A 528 -28.03 -30.37 41.04
CA GLU A 528 -28.43 -31.28 39.98
C GLU A 528 -29.82 -31.77 40.37
N THR A 529 -30.84 -31.27 39.67
CA THR A 529 -32.17 -31.79 39.82
C THR A 529 -32.04 -33.20 39.29
N GLU A 530 -31.98 -34.14 40.22
CA GLU A 530 -32.02 -35.56 39.97
C GLU A 530 -33.08 -35.76 38.89
N VAL A 531 -32.66 -36.23 37.72
CA VAL A 531 -33.53 -36.40 36.56
C VAL A 531 -34.57 -37.44 36.95
N THR A 532 -35.66 -36.97 37.56
CA THR A 532 -36.85 -37.76 37.76
C THR A 532 -37.48 -37.86 36.39
N ARG A 533 -37.32 -39.05 35.80
CA ARG A 533 -37.96 -39.44 34.54
C ARG A 533 -39.42 -38.99 34.60
N PRO A 534 -39.92 -38.24 33.61
CA PRO A 534 -41.34 -37.91 33.53
C PRO A 534 -42.17 -39.20 33.61
N PRO A 535 -43.28 -39.25 34.36
CA PRO A 535 -44.12 -40.43 34.39
C PRO A 535 -44.53 -40.79 32.97
N GLU A 536 -44.37 -42.06 32.63
CA GLU A 536 -44.64 -42.62 31.31
C GLU A 536 -46.13 -42.42 30.99
N GLN A 537 -46.43 -41.41 30.15
CA GLN A 537 -47.76 -41.24 29.60
C GLN A 537 -47.97 -42.31 28.53
N GLN A 538 -48.64 -43.40 28.89
CA GLN A 538 -49.24 -44.28 27.89
C GLN A 538 -50.41 -43.52 27.25
N PRO A 539 -50.40 -43.29 25.92
CA PRO A 539 -51.55 -42.73 25.25
C PRO A 539 -52.74 -43.71 25.40
N PRO A 540 -53.96 -43.20 25.63
CA PRO A 540 -55.14 -44.06 25.70
C PRO A 540 -55.29 -44.85 24.38
N PRO A 541 -55.75 -46.11 24.42
CA PRO A 541 -55.91 -46.93 23.24
C PRO A 541 -56.94 -46.31 22.30
N THR A 542 -56.46 -45.68 21.22
CA THR A 542 -57.30 -45.08 20.18
C THR A 542 -57.99 -46.21 19.40
N THR A 543 -59.31 -46.31 19.57
CA THR A 543 -60.18 -47.25 18.84
C THR A 543 -60.95 -46.54 17.72
N GLU A 544 -60.29 -45.65 16.99
CA GLU A 544 -60.87 -45.01 15.81
C GLU A 544 -60.07 -45.38 14.54
N PRO A 545 -60.70 -46.02 13.54
CA PRO A 545 -60.03 -46.33 12.28
C PRO A 545 -59.68 -45.05 11.51
N LEU A 546 -58.43 -44.97 11.06
CA LEU A 546 -57.88 -43.87 10.27
C LEU A 546 -58.74 -43.61 9.02
N SER A 547 -59.16 -42.35 8.82
CA SER A 547 -59.98 -41.99 7.65
C SER A 547 -59.18 -42.21 6.34
N ILE A 548 -59.66 -43.14 5.51
CA ILE A 548 -59.11 -43.49 4.19
C ILE A 548 -58.93 -42.28 3.25
N PRO A 549 -59.77 -41.21 3.26
CA PRO A 549 -59.57 -40.04 2.40
C PRO A 549 -58.26 -39.27 2.69
N LEU A 550 -57.79 -39.27 3.94
CA LEU A 550 -56.60 -38.51 4.34
C LEU A 550 -55.30 -39.18 3.86
N ILE A 551 -55.28 -40.50 3.80
CA ILE A 551 -54.15 -41.29 3.28
C ILE A 551 -54.05 -41.14 1.75
N ALA A 552 -55.19 -41.11 1.05
CA ALA A 552 -55.24 -40.88 -0.39
C ALA A 552 -54.83 -39.44 -0.76
N GLY A 553 -55.26 -38.44 0.01
CA GLY A 553 -54.88 -37.04 -0.20
C GLY A 553 -53.38 -36.78 -0.05
N CYS A 554 -52.74 -37.37 0.97
CA CYS A 554 -51.30 -37.18 1.23
C CYS A 554 -50.40 -37.88 0.19
N THR A 555 -50.85 -38.99 -0.40
CA THR A 555 -50.07 -39.71 -1.43
C THR A 555 -50.14 -39.04 -2.79
N VAL A 556 -51.30 -38.49 -3.19
CA VAL A 556 -51.42 -37.76 -4.46
C VAL A 556 -50.73 -36.39 -4.39
N GLY A 557 -50.85 -35.67 -3.27
CA GLY A 557 -50.18 -34.37 -3.09
C GLY A 557 -48.66 -34.47 -3.09
N GLY A 558 -48.10 -35.50 -2.44
CA GLY A 558 -46.66 -35.75 -2.43
C GLY A 558 -46.09 -36.09 -3.82
N VAL A 559 -46.80 -36.88 -4.62
CA VAL A 559 -46.37 -37.24 -5.98
C VAL A 559 -46.41 -36.03 -6.91
N VAL A 560 -47.45 -35.18 -6.83
CA VAL A 560 -47.53 -33.96 -7.65
C VAL A 560 -46.40 -32.98 -7.31
N PHE A 561 -46.05 -32.83 -6.03
CA PHE A 561 -44.97 -31.94 -5.60
C PHE A 561 -43.58 -32.42 -6.08
N VAL A 562 -43.32 -33.73 -5.99
CA VAL A 562 -42.03 -34.30 -6.42
C VAL A 562 -41.88 -34.24 -7.95
N VAL A 563 -42.94 -34.56 -8.70
CA VAL A 563 -42.91 -34.54 -10.18
C VAL A 563 -42.77 -33.11 -10.70
N SER A 564 -43.50 -32.13 -10.16
CA SER A 564 -43.37 -30.73 -10.58
C SER A 564 -41.99 -30.13 -10.25
N SER A 565 -41.41 -30.48 -9.10
CA SER A 565 -40.06 -30.05 -8.74
C SER A 565 -38.99 -30.64 -9.67
N ALA A 566 -39.11 -31.92 -10.03
CA ALA A 566 -38.16 -32.58 -10.93
C ALA A 566 -38.22 -32.02 -12.36
N VAL A 567 -39.43 -31.75 -12.88
CA VAL A 567 -39.61 -31.14 -14.20
C VAL A 567 -39.07 -29.70 -14.21
N GLY A 568 -39.35 -28.91 -13.17
CA GLY A 568 -38.81 -27.55 -13.03
C GLY A 568 -37.28 -27.53 -12.99
N TYR A 569 -36.66 -28.46 -12.27
CA TYR A 569 -35.21 -28.61 -12.22
C TYR A 569 -34.62 -29.03 -13.58
N GLY A 570 -35.29 -29.95 -14.30
CA GLY A 570 -34.90 -30.36 -15.65
C GLY A 570 -34.94 -29.22 -16.67
N VAL A 571 -35.99 -28.39 -16.64
CA VAL A 571 -36.10 -27.21 -17.51
C VAL A 571 -35.04 -26.16 -17.17
N TYR A 572 -34.78 -25.93 -15.89
CA TYR A 572 -33.72 -25.02 -15.44
C TYR A 572 -32.34 -25.51 -15.91
N TRP A 573 -32.04 -26.80 -15.74
CA TRP A 573 -30.76 -27.40 -16.13
C TRP A 573 -30.58 -27.38 -17.66
N TYR A 574 -31.63 -27.64 -18.43
CA TYR A 574 -31.61 -27.53 -19.89
C TYR A 574 -31.32 -26.10 -20.37
N ASN A 575 -31.96 -25.09 -19.78
CA ASN A 575 -31.77 -23.68 -20.16
C ASN A 575 -30.44 -23.08 -19.70
N THR A 576 -29.88 -23.55 -18.59
CA THR A 576 -28.63 -22.99 -18.03
C THR A 576 -27.37 -23.75 -18.47
N THR A 577 -27.47 -25.05 -18.75
CA THR A 577 -26.27 -25.88 -18.99
C THR A 577 -26.17 -26.31 -20.45
N ILE A 578 -27.24 -26.83 -21.06
CA ILE A 578 -27.17 -27.35 -22.43
C ILE A 578 -27.12 -26.21 -23.46
N LYS A 579 -27.94 -25.16 -23.29
CA LYS A 579 -27.93 -23.98 -24.19
C LYS A 579 -26.64 -23.14 -24.19
N LEU A 580 -25.77 -23.31 -23.19
CA LEU A 580 -24.45 -22.66 -23.17
C LEU A 580 -23.36 -23.54 -23.80
N LEU A 581 -23.64 -24.82 -24.08
CA LEU A 581 -22.70 -25.80 -24.62
C LEU A 581 -22.99 -26.18 -26.09
N THR A 582 -24.11 -25.73 -26.66
CA THR A 582 -24.48 -25.80 -28.08
C THR A 582 -24.70 -24.39 -28.61
#